data_AF-A0A2D4KZ68-F1
#
_entry.id   AF-A0A2D4KZ68-F1
#
_cell.length_a   1.000
_cell.length_b   1.000
_cell.length_c   1.000
_cell.angle_alpha   90.00
_cell.angle_beta   90.00
_cell.angle_gamma   90.00
#
_symmetry.space_group_name_H-M   'P 1'
#
loop_
_entity.id
_entity.type
_entity.pdbx_description
1 polymer ?
#
loop_
_entity_poly.entity_id
_entity_poly.type
_entity_poly.pdbx_seq_one_letter_code
_entity_poly.pdbx_strand_id
1 'polypeptide(L)'
;RTYLVVIRAAKCAHFSALIASAESRPAALFRVTRSLLKVGEVEEPLQGRAEEFVQFLSDKIAQIQTNLDADWAVPVEVPGAGLSQVIWSEFEPVTPEEVDKAVRAMSAATCLLDPCPSWLVSAGGEVTRGWLQAIVNASLAEGFFPQP
;
A
#
# COMPACT_ATOMS: atom_id res chain seq x y z
N ARG A 1 4.39 39.44 -22.48
CA ARG A 1 4.69 38.11 -23.10
C ARG A 1 6.14 38.03 -23.59
N THR A 2 6.63 39.00 -24.37
CA THR A 2 8.02 39.06 -24.90
C THR A 2 9.11 39.04 -23.81
N TYR A 3 8.92 39.80 -22.73
CA TYR A 3 9.89 39.87 -21.61
C TYR A 3 10.13 38.51 -20.92
N LEU A 4 9.08 37.72 -20.69
CA LEU A 4 9.21 36.39 -20.08
C LEU A 4 9.96 35.41 -21.00
N VAL A 5 9.78 35.54 -22.32
CA VAL A 5 10.51 34.75 -23.32
C VAL A 5 12.00 35.10 -23.28
N VAL A 6 12.34 36.39 -23.19
CA VAL A 6 13.73 36.86 -23.09
C VAL A 6 14.38 36.38 -21.78
N ILE A 7 13.68 36.47 -20.65
CA ILE A 7 14.19 35.93 -19.37
C ILE A 7 14.44 34.43 -19.47
N ARG A 8 13.49 33.68 -20.04
CA ARG A 8 13.63 32.22 -20.18
C ARG A 8 14.84 31.89 -21.05
N ALA A 9 14.99 32.56 -22.20
CA ALA A 9 16.12 32.37 -23.09
C ALA A 9 17.46 32.69 -22.41
N ALA A 10 17.54 33.81 -21.68
CA ALA A 10 18.74 34.21 -20.94
C ALA A 10 19.08 33.20 -19.83
N LYS A 11 18.10 32.72 -19.07
CA LYS A 11 18.30 31.69 -18.04
C LYS A 11 18.78 30.38 -18.64
N CYS A 12 18.15 29.92 -19.74
CA CYS A 12 18.58 28.72 -20.44
C CYS A 12 20.03 28.85 -20.92
N ALA A 13 20.39 29.94 -21.59
CA ALA A 13 21.76 30.18 -22.06
C ALA A 13 22.78 30.17 -20.90
N HIS A 14 22.46 30.82 -19.79
CA HIS A 14 23.31 30.86 -18.61
C HIS A 14 23.59 29.47 -18.02
N PHE A 15 22.53 28.67 -17.77
CA PHE A 15 22.70 27.34 -17.19
C PHE A 15 23.32 26.34 -18.16
N SER A 16 23.04 26.44 -19.46
CA SER A 16 23.73 25.64 -20.48
C SER A 16 25.24 25.91 -20.49
N ALA A 17 25.65 27.18 -20.39
CA ALA A 17 27.06 27.54 -20.30
C ALA A 17 27.71 27.02 -19.01
N LEU A 18 27.01 27.10 -17.86
CA LEU A 18 27.48 26.55 -16.60
C LEU A 18 27.68 25.04 -16.64
N ILE A 19 26.73 24.30 -17.24
CA ILE A 19 26.82 22.84 -17.41
C ILE A 19 28.02 22.47 -18.28
N ALA A 20 28.18 23.13 -19.44
CA ALA A 20 29.33 22.91 -20.31
C ALA A 20 30.67 23.19 -19.61
N SER A 21 30.75 24.26 -18.81
CA SER A 21 31.97 24.59 -18.04
C SER A 21 32.28 23.63 -16.88
N ALA A 22 31.35 22.73 -16.55
CA ALA A 22 31.44 21.79 -15.44
C ALA A 22 31.59 20.32 -15.88
N GLU A 23 31.71 20.05 -17.19
CA GLU A 23 31.72 18.72 -17.78
C GLU A 23 32.72 17.75 -17.13
N SER A 24 33.94 18.22 -16.85
CA SER A 24 34.99 17.43 -16.20
C SER A 24 35.02 17.54 -14.66
N ARG A 25 34.02 18.19 -14.05
CA ARG A 25 33.97 18.48 -12.61
C ARG A 25 32.64 18.01 -12.01
N PRO A 26 32.50 16.70 -11.70
CA PRO A 26 31.24 16.12 -11.22
C PRO A 26 30.61 16.89 -10.05
N ALA A 27 31.38 17.28 -9.04
CA ALA A 27 30.87 18.05 -7.91
C ALA A 27 30.29 19.43 -8.30
N ALA A 28 30.86 20.08 -9.32
CA ALA A 28 30.33 21.35 -9.83
C ALA A 28 29.04 21.12 -10.63
N LEU A 29 29.00 20.07 -11.43
CA LEU A 29 27.80 19.67 -12.18
C LEU A 29 26.63 19.39 -11.23
N PHE A 30 26.85 18.61 -10.16
CA PHE A 30 25.84 18.34 -9.13
C PHE A 30 25.31 19.61 -8.46
N ARG A 31 26.17 20.61 -8.20
CA ARG A 31 25.73 21.90 -7.63
C ARG A 31 24.84 22.68 -8.60
N VAL A 32 25.18 22.71 -9.89
CA VAL A 32 24.39 23.38 -10.92
C VAL A 32 23.02 22.70 -11.07
N THR A 33 22.99 21.38 -11.16
CA THR A 33 21.75 20.60 -11.23
C THR A 33 20.89 20.79 -9.98
N ARG A 34 21.49 20.76 -8.79
CA ARG A 34 20.76 21.02 -7.53
C ARG A 34 20.18 22.43 -7.49
N SER A 35 20.87 23.44 -8.01
CA SER A 35 20.36 24.82 -8.08
C SER A 35 19.13 24.93 -8.99
N LEU A 36 19.12 24.20 -10.11
CA LEU A 36 17.96 24.12 -11.02
C LEU A 36 16.78 23.36 -10.41
N LEU A 37 17.08 22.35 -9.60
CA LEU A 37 16.09 21.47 -8.94
C LEU A 37 15.67 21.96 -7.55
N LYS A 38 16.20 23.08 -7.05
CA LYS A 38 15.64 23.75 -5.88
C LYS A 38 14.26 24.30 -6.28
N VAL A 39 13.27 23.41 -6.28
CA VAL A 39 11.92 23.73 -5.87
C VAL A 39 12.12 24.41 -4.52
N GLY A 40 11.86 25.72 -4.45
CA GLY A 40 11.81 26.36 -3.14
C GLY A 40 10.93 25.47 -2.28
N GLU A 41 11.36 25.17 -1.07
CA GLU A 41 10.50 24.52 -0.08
C GLU A 41 9.28 25.45 0.06
N VAL A 42 8.29 25.22 -0.80
CA VAL A 42 6.92 25.58 -0.52
C VAL A 42 6.63 24.63 0.60
N GLU A 43 6.91 25.07 1.83
CA GLU A 43 6.30 24.48 2.99
C GLU A 43 4.81 24.52 2.69
N GLU A 44 4.29 23.41 2.21
CA GLU A 44 2.86 23.22 2.15
C GLU A 44 2.37 23.46 3.58
N PRO A 45 1.36 24.32 3.81
CA PRO A 45 0.84 24.49 5.15
C PRO A 45 0.37 23.12 5.65
N LEU A 46 1.12 22.55 6.58
CA LEU A 46 0.77 21.30 7.26
C LEU A 46 -0.28 21.56 8.35
N GLN A 47 -0.46 22.82 8.72
CA GLN A 47 -1.40 23.27 9.73
C GLN A 47 -2.85 23.01 9.29
N GLY A 48 -3.60 22.25 10.07
CA GLY A 48 -5.01 21.93 9.82
C GLY A 48 -5.26 20.58 9.17
N ARG A 49 -4.28 19.96 8.50
CA ARG A 49 -4.52 18.67 7.81
C ARG A 49 -4.74 17.50 8.75
N ALA A 50 -4.04 17.46 9.88
CA ALA A 50 -4.22 16.38 10.84
C ALA A 50 -5.60 16.45 11.48
N GLU A 51 -6.04 17.66 11.82
CA GLU A 51 -7.36 17.94 12.38
C GLU A 51 -8.47 17.65 11.36
N GLU A 52 -8.31 18.10 10.12
CA GLU A 52 -9.23 17.80 9.01
C GLU A 52 -9.30 16.28 8.74
N PHE A 53 -8.16 15.59 8.79
CA PHE A 53 -8.11 14.14 8.60
C PHE A 53 -8.81 13.38 9.73
N VAL A 54 -8.60 13.79 10.99
CA VAL A 54 -9.29 13.22 12.15
C VAL A 54 -10.79 13.46 12.08
N GLN A 55 -11.20 14.69 11.69
CA GLN A 55 -12.61 15.02 11.53
C GLN A 55 -13.25 14.17 10.43
N PHE A 56 -12.58 14.07 9.26
CA PHE A 56 -13.06 13.23 8.16
C PHE A 56 -13.28 11.77 8.57
N LEU A 57 -12.33 11.17 9.31
CA LEU A 57 -12.48 9.80 9.80
C LEU A 57 -13.63 9.67 10.80
N SER A 58 -13.78 10.64 11.70
CA SER A 58 -14.84 10.65 12.70
C SER A 58 -16.23 10.74 12.03
N ASP A 59 -16.39 11.64 11.07
CA ASP A 59 -17.63 11.81 10.31
C ASP A 59 -17.97 10.54 9.50
N LYS A 60 -16.95 9.92 8.90
CA LYS A 60 -17.13 8.68 8.13
C LYS A 60 -17.55 7.51 9.02
N ILE A 61 -17.01 7.39 10.23
CA ILE A 61 -17.42 6.37 11.20
C ILE A 61 -18.87 6.59 11.62
N ALA A 62 -19.24 7.82 11.99
CA ALA A 62 -20.60 8.16 12.38
C ALA A 62 -21.61 7.88 11.25
N GLN A 63 -21.25 8.18 10.00
CA GLN A 63 -22.09 7.89 8.84
C GLN A 63 -22.30 6.38 8.65
N ILE A 64 -21.25 5.56 8.79
CA ILE A 64 -21.35 4.10 8.67
C ILE A 64 -22.27 3.54 9.77
N GLN A 65 -22.09 3.98 11.02
CA GLN A 65 -22.92 3.56 12.15
C GLN A 65 -24.40 3.93 11.92
N THR A 66 -24.66 5.17 11.51
CA THR A 66 -26.03 5.63 11.22
C THR A 66 -26.68 4.83 10.10
N ASN A 67 -25.94 4.53 9.03
CA ASN A 67 -26.46 3.73 7.92
C ASN A 67 -26.74 2.28 8.32
N LEU A 68 -25.88 1.69 9.15
CA LEU A 68 -26.08 0.36 9.71
C LEU A 68 -27.35 0.31 10.56
N ASP A 69 -27.53 1.27 11.47
CA ASP A 69 -28.71 1.34 12.35
C ASP A 69 -30.02 1.61 11.58
N ALA A 70 -29.94 2.33 10.45
CA ALA A 70 -31.11 2.62 9.61
C ALA A 70 -31.57 1.43 8.76
N ASP A 71 -30.64 0.62 8.24
CA ASP A 71 -30.94 -0.58 7.45
C ASP A 71 -31.17 -1.82 8.32
N TRP A 72 -30.75 -1.78 9.60
CA TRP A 72 -31.03 -2.85 10.56
C TRP A 72 -32.48 -2.77 11.04
N ALA A 73 -33.41 -3.16 10.17
CA ALA A 73 -34.72 -3.61 10.64
C ALA A 73 -34.47 -4.72 11.66
N VAL A 74 -34.90 -4.49 12.91
CA VAL A 74 -34.89 -5.49 13.99
C VAL A 74 -35.31 -6.82 13.38
N PRO A 75 -34.45 -7.85 13.38
CA PRO A 75 -34.85 -9.15 12.88
C PRO A 75 -36.12 -9.53 13.64
N VAL A 76 -37.22 -9.74 12.90
CA VAL A 76 -38.39 -10.43 13.42
C VAL A 76 -37.84 -11.61 14.21
N GLU A 77 -38.16 -11.70 15.50
CA GLU A 77 -37.71 -12.80 16.34
C GLU A 77 -38.08 -14.09 15.64
N VAL A 78 -37.10 -14.70 14.97
CA VAL A 78 -37.26 -16.00 14.34
C VAL A 78 -37.34 -16.95 15.53
N PRO A 79 -38.47 -17.66 15.74
CA PRO A 79 -38.60 -18.59 16.86
C PRO A 79 -37.41 -19.52 16.82
N GLY A 80 -36.59 -19.49 17.88
CA GLY A 80 -35.23 -20.02 17.88
C GLY A 80 -35.11 -21.41 17.26
N ALA A 81 -34.74 -21.45 15.98
CA ALA A 81 -34.01 -22.58 15.45
C ALA A 81 -32.71 -22.57 16.25
N GLY A 82 -32.58 -23.52 17.18
CA GLY A 82 -31.53 -23.56 18.18
C GLY A 82 -30.23 -23.07 17.56
N LEU A 83 -29.75 -21.92 18.05
CA LEU A 83 -28.45 -21.39 17.68
C LEU A 83 -27.46 -22.43 18.19
N SER A 84 -27.15 -23.42 17.35
CA SER A 84 -25.95 -24.21 17.49
C SER A 84 -24.85 -23.17 17.57
N GLN A 85 -24.30 -22.95 18.77
CA GLN A 85 -23.08 -22.17 18.89
C GLN A 85 -22.07 -22.93 18.05
N VAL A 86 -21.86 -22.48 16.81
CA VAL A 86 -20.81 -23.02 15.96
C VAL A 86 -19.52 -22.51 16.57
N ILE A 87 -18.98 -23.30 17.49
CA ILE A 87 -17.68 -23.06 18.10
C ILE A 87 -16.66 -23.47 17.03
N TRP A 88 -16.07 -22.48 16.39
CA TRP A 88 -14.91 -22.69 15.53
C TRP A 88 -13.70 -22.79 16.46
N SER A 89 -13.17 -24.01 16.62
CA SER A 89 -12.01 -24.27 17.49
C SER A 89 -10.73 -24.56 16.71
N GLU A 90 -10.85 -24.93 15.43
CA GLU A 90 -9.73 -25.29 14.57
C GLU A 90 -10.05 -25.00 13.10
N PHE A 91 -8.99 -24.83 12.31
CA PHE A 91 -9.07 -24.79 10.85
C PHE A 91 -8.71 -26.16 10.30
N GLU A 92 -9.43 -26.58 9.26
CA GLU A 92 -9.01 -27.73 8.46
C GLU A 92 -7.65 -27.47 7.80
N PRO A 93 -6.73 -28.45 7.79
CA PRO A 93 -5.45 -28.31 7.12
C PRO A 93 -5.62 -28.03 5.63
N VAL A 94 -4.85 -27.08 5.11
CA VAL A 94 -4.85 -26.71 3.69
C VAL A 94 -4.21 -27.83 2.87
N THR A 95 -4.84 -28.16 1.75
CA THR A 95 -4.36 -29.16 0.79
C THR A 95 -3.25 -28.60 -0.11
N PRO A 96 -2.37 -29.46 -0.67
CA PRO A 96 -1.31 -29.00 -1.57
C PRO A 96 -1.86 -28.24 -2.81
N GLU A 97 -3.03 -28.63 -3.30
CA GLU A 97 -3.71 -28.01 -4.44
C GLU A 97 -4.28 -26.62 -4.12
N GLU A 98 -4.72 -26.40 -2.88
CA GLU A 98 -5.18 -25.10 -2.41
C GLU A 98 -4.01 -24.10 -2.28
N VAL A 99 -2.84 -24.58 -1.85
CA VAL A 99 -1.60 -23.77 -1.86
C VAL A 99 -1.25 -23.35 -3.29
N ASP A 100 -1.26 -24.30 -4.23
CA ASP A 100 -1.00 -24.00 -5.65
C ASP A 100 -1.99 -22.98 -6.22
N LYS A 101 -3.27 -23.16 -5.91
CA LYS A 101 -4.33 -22.24 -6.33
C LYS A 101 -4.08 -20.83 -5.77
N ALA A 102 -3.70 -20.73 -4.50
CA ALA A 102 -3.40 -19.45 -3.86
C ALA A 102 -2.19 -18.77 -4.52
N VAL A 103 -1.06 -19.48 -4.67
CA VAL A 103 0.17 -18.96 -5.28
C VAL A 103 -0.07 -18.49 -6.73
N ARG A 104 -0.90 -19.20 -7.50
CA ARG A 104 -1.26 -18.80 -8.87
C ARG A 104 -2.22 -17.60 -8.94
N ALA A 105 -3.03 -17.39 -7.91
CA ALA A 105 -3.95 -16.26 -7.83
C ALA A 105 -3.28 -14.96 -7.36
N MET A 106 -2.05 -15.03 -6.82
CA MET A 106 -1.30 -13.85 -6.39
C MET A 106 -0.96 -12.94 -7.57
N SER A 107 -1.15 -11.64 -7.38
CA SER A 107 -0.66 -10.65 -8.32
C SER A 107 0.87 -10.63 -8.34
N ALA A 108 1.48 -10.32 -9.49
CA ALA A 108 2.93 -10.14 -9.63
C ALA A 108 3.44 -8.80 -9.03
N ALA A 109 2.93 -8.45 -7.85
CA ALA A 109 3.32 -7.24 -7.14
C ALA A 109 4.62 -7.49 -6.37
N THR A 110 5.70 -6.86 -6.82
CA THR A 110 7.00 -6.92 -6.14
C THR A 110 7.17 -5.70 -5.24
N CYS A 111 7.50 -5.92 -3.97
CA CYS A 111 7.94 -4.87 -3.05
C CYS A 111 9.44 -4.60 -3.26
N LEU A 112 9.88 -3.33 -3.26
CA LEU A 112 11.30 -2.98 -3.41
C LEU A 112 12.18 -3.51 -2.27
N LEU A 113 11.59 -3.80 -1.10
CA LEU A 113 12.29 -4.35 0.06
C LEU A 113 12.25 -5.87 0.13
N ASP A 114 11.51 -6.53 -0.77
CA ASP A 114 11.46 -7.98 -0.82
C ASP A 114 12.58 -8.52 -1.71
N PRO A 115 13.52 -9.32 -1.16
CA PRO A 115 14.58 -9.93 -1.96
C PRO A 115 14.05 -11.00 -2.92
N CYS A 116 12.82 -11.50 -2.73
CA CYS A 116 12.22 -12.56 -3.54
C CYS A 116 11.12 -12.00 -4.45
N PRO A 117 11.30 -11.99 -5.78
CA PRO A 117 10.25 -11.53 -6.67
C PRO A 117 9.11 -12.55 -6.79
N SER A 118 7.86 -12.09 -6.91
CA SER A 118 6.68 -12.97 -6.91
C SER A 118 6.71 -14.04 -8.02
N TRP A 119 7.28 -13.72 -9.18
CA TRP A 119 7.40 -14.68 -10.29
C TRP A 119 8.26 -15.89 -9.93
N LEU A 120 9.26 -15.74 -9.05
CA LEU A 120 10.14 -16.82 -8.63
C LEU A 120 9.39 -17.81 -7.74
N VAL A 121 8.53 -17.29 -6.86
CA VAL A 121 7.64 -18.12 -6.03
C VAL A 121 6.67 -18.90 -6.90
N SER A 122 6.06 -18.26 -7.91
CA SER A 122 5.15 -18.94 -8.82
C SER A 122 5.84 -19.98 -9.71
N ALA A 123 7.07 -19.71 -10.18
CA ALA A 123 7.84 -20.62 -11.02
C ALA A 123 8.39 -21.82 -10.23
N GLY A 124 8.67 -21.63 -8.94
CA GLY A 124 9.21 -22.65 -8.04
C GLY A 124 8.18 -23.58 -7.41
N GLY A 125 6.92 -23.56 -7.86
CA GLY A 125 5.77 -24.21 -7.20
C GLY A 125 6.03 -25.62 -6.66
N GLU A 126 6.61 -26.52 -7.45
CA GLU A 126 6.91 -27.91 -7.00
C GLU A 126 7.88 -27.95 -5.81
N VAL A 127 8.86 -27.05 -5.77
CA VAL A 127 9.83 -26.95 -4.68
C VAL A 127 9.23 -26.20 -3.50
N THR A 128 8.36 -25.22 -3.77
CA THR A 128 7.82 -24.34 -2.73
C THR A 128 6.57 -24.83 -2.05
N ARG A 129 5.81 -25.71 -2.68
CA ARG A 129 4.50 -26.19 -2.21
C ARG A 129 4.56 -26.76 -0.80
N GLY A 130 5.48 -27.67 -0.53
CA GLY A 130 5.54 -28.37 0.76
C GLY A 130 5.84 -27.46 1.94
N TRP A 131 6.81 -26.53 1.80
CA TRP A 131 7.15 -25.62 2.89
C TRP A 131 6.11 -24.50 3.05
N LEU A 132 5.51 -24.01 1.96
CA LEU A 132 4.39 -23.06 2.03
C LEU A 132 3.20 -23.68 2.74
N GLN A 133 2.85 -24.93 2.42
CA GLN A 133 1.78 -25.66 3.10
C GLN A 133 2.05 -25.79 4.60
N ALA A 134 3.28 -26.13 4.99
CA ALA A 134 3.67 -26.22 6.39
C ALA A 134 3.54 -24.87 7.13
N ILE A 135 3.98 -23.78 6.51
CA ILE A 135 3.87 -22.42 7.09
C ILE A 135 2.41 -22.02 7.25
N VAL A 136 1.57 -22.23 6.23
CA VAL A 136 0.15 -21.87 6.27
C VAL A 136 -0.56 -22.64 7.38
N ASN A 137 -0.37 -23.97 7.45
CA ASN A 137 -1.02 -24.79 8.46
C ASN A 137 -0.54 -24.47 9.88
N ALA A 138 0.76 -24.17 10.07
CA ALA A 138 1.27 -23.69 11.34
C ALA A 138 0.62 -22.35 11.75
N SER A 139 0.49 -21.43 10.80
CA SER A 139 -0.13 -20.12 11.03
C SER A 139 -1.62 -20.24 11.40
N LEU A 140 -2.35 -21.16 10.76
CA LEU A 140 -3.75 -21.43 11.07
C LEU A 140 -3.93 -22.09 12.43
N ALA A 141 -3.03 -22.99 12.82
CA ALA A 141 -3.05 -23.65 14.12
C ALA A 141 -2.81 -22.67 15.29
N GLU A 142 -2.06 -21.60 15.05
CA GLU A 142 -1.81 -20.52 16.02
C GLU A 142 -2.85 -19.39 15.96
N GLY A 143 -3.90 -19.53 15.14
CA GLY A 143 -4.95 -18.53 14.97
C GLY A 143 -5.83 -18.34 16.21
N PHE A 144 -6.33 -17.12 16.42
CA PHE A 144 -7.29 -16.83 17.49
C PHE A 144 -8.73 -16.90 16.98
N PHE A 145 -9.58 -17.62 17.72
CA PHE A 145 -11.02 -17.67 17.46
C PHE A 145 -11.78 -16.73 18.40
N PRO A 146 -12.82 -16.02 17.91
CA PRO A 146 -13.69 -15.23 18.77
C PRO A 146 -14.37 -16.12 19.82
N GLN A 147 -14.37 -15.67 21.07
CA GLN A 147 -15.16 -16.30 22.12
C GLN A 147 -16.60 -15.78 22.05
N PRO A 148 -17.60 -16.63 22.34
CA PRO A 148 -19.00 -16.20 22.39
C PRO A 148 -19.27 -15.18 23.51
#